data_AF-H1FYZ8-F1
#
_entry.id   AF-H1FYZ8-F1
#
_cell.length_a   1.000
_cell.length_b   1.000
_cell.length_c   1.000
_cell.angle_alpha   90.00
_cell.angle_beta   90.00
_cell.angle_gamma   90.00
#
_symmetry.space_group_name_H-M   'P 1'
#
loop_
_entity.id
_entity.type
_entity.pdbx_description
1 polymer ?
#
loop_
_entity_poly.entity_id
_entity_poly.type
_entity_poly.pdbx_seq_one_letter_code
_entity_poly.pdbx_strand_id
1 'polypeptide(L)'
;MLHPATAHFAMVLPIVASVFGLIYLFTKTEGMSKISSRTTLFAALAMIGVWYTGNEAGPQIYDYLSVQGKAELVEHKTLGLYLAIAIGIIALLKMAGCKLKNFMLEALAVVLLLAVTATTFLQGKMGGELVYNYGMPFKSYMIEKKLKKASVNAGQTEESDEKVEYYEDAIDEINSLSKKVDKIYGNSEVQAKDKE
;
A
#
# COMPACT_ATOMS: atom_id res chain seq x y z
N MET A 1 -2.19 -14.20 2.76
CA MET A 1 -2.10 -12.84 3.32
C MET A 1 -0.66 -12.33 3.51
N LEU A 2 0.34 -12.84 2.78
CA LEU A 2 1.74 -12.40 2.96
C LEU A 2 2.03 -11.00 2.39
N HIS A 3 1.30 -10.61 1.34
CA HIS A 3 1.59 -9.40 0.57
C HIS A 3 1.61 -8.08 1.38
N PRO A 4 0.63 -7.76 2.25
CA PRO A 4 0.69 -6.51 3.03
C PRO A 4 1.90 -6.45 3.99
N ALA A 5 2.29 -7.60 4.55
CA ALA A 5 3.44 -7.70 5.45
C ALA A 5 4.76 -7.55 4.69
N THR A 6 4.88 -8.18 3.52
CA THR A 6 6.09 -8.09 2.68
C THR A 6 6.19 -6.75 1.95
N ALA A 7 5.08 -6.05 1.72
CA ALA A 7 5.05 -4.76 1.02
C ALA A 7 5.74 -3.64 1.77
N HIS A 8 5.55 -3.55 3.09
CA HIS A 8 6.25 -2.55 3.91
C HIS A 8 7.76 -2.75 3.87
N PHE A 9 8.21 -4.00 3.97
CA PHE A 9 9.63 -4.35 3.86
C PHE A 9 10.21 -3.98 2.49
N ALA A 10 9.52 -4.36 1.40
CA ALA A 10 9.97 -4.06 0.05
C ALA A 10 10.01 -2.55 -0.26
N MET A 11 9.08 -1.77 0.29
CA MET A 11 9.02 -0.31 0.11
C MET A 11 10.25 0.43 0.69
N VAL A 12 10.82 -0.07 1.78
CA VAL A 12 11.94 0.59 2.47
C VAL A 12 13.28 0.35 1.74
N LEU A 13 13.43 -0.77 1.04
CA LEU A 13 14.71 -1.14 0.43
C LEU A 13 15.20 -0.19 -0.68
N PRO A 14 14.34 0.33 -1.60
CA PRO A 14 14.73 1.39 -2.53
C PRO A 14 15.23 2.65 -1.83
N ILE A 15 14.67 3.00 -0.67
CA ILE A 15 15.12 4.15 0.15
C ILE A 15 16.55 3.89 0.66
N VAL A 16 16.79 2.73 1.27
CA VAL A 16 18.11 2.34 1.78
C VAL A 16 19.15 2.30 0.65
N ALA A 17 18.80 1.68 -0.49
CA ALA A 17 19.65 1.65 -1.67
C ALA A 17 19.95 3.05 -2.21
N SER A 18 18.96 3.95 -2.20
CA SER A 18 19.13 5.36 -2.59
C SER A 18 20.09 6.10 -1.67
N VAL A 19 20.02 5.89 -0.36
CA VAL A 19 20.97 6.50 0.61
C VAL A 19 22.40 6.07 0.29
N PHE A 20 22.65 4.78 0.10
CA PHE A 20 23.98 4.30 -0.29
C PHE A 20 24.40 4.79 -1.69
N GLY A 21 23.45 4.92 -2.61
CA GLY A 21 23.65 5.53 -3.92
C GLY A 21 24.14 6.97 -3.82
N LEU A 22 23.46 7.79 -3.02
CA LEU A 22 23.84 9.18 -2.77
C LEU A 22 25.21 9.27 -2.10
N ILE A 23 25.47 8.47 -1.05
CA ILE A 23 26.78 8.40 -0.39
C ILE A 23 27.88 8.06 -1.40
N TYR A 24 27.63 7.12 -2.32
CA TYR A 24 28.56 6.80 -3.40
C TYR A 24 28.80 7.99 -4.35
N LEU A 25 27.78 8.77 -4.71
CA LEU A 25 27.97 9.95 -5.57
C LEU A 25 28.95 10.98 -4.98
N PHE A 26 28.93 11.15 -3.65
CA PHE A 26 29.83 12.06 -2.95
C PHE A 26 31.23 11.46 -2.73
N THR A 27 31.29 10.21 -2.27
CA THR A 27 32.56 9.58 -1.86
C THR A 27 33.34 8.97 -3.02
N LYS A 28 32.64 8.42 -4.02
CA LYS A 28 33.18 7.77 -5.23
C LYS A 28 34.17 6.63 -4.95
N THR A 29 34.12 6.06 -3.75
CA THR A 29 35.02 4.95 -3.37
C THR A 29 34.51 3.62 -3.89
N GLU A 30 35.44 2.70 -4.20
CA GLU A 30 35.09 1.35 -4.67
C GLU A 30 34.25 0.58 -3.63
N GLY A 31 34.53 0.77 -2.35
CA GLY A 31 33.74 0.18 -1.26
C GLY A 31 32.28 0.63 -1.30
N MET A 32 32.04 1.93 -1.44
CA MET A 32 30.67 2.47 -1.53
C MET A 32 29.97 2.09 -2.84
N SER A 33 30.71 1.98 -3.96
CA SER A 33 30.18 1.46 -5.23
C SER A 33 29.61 0.05 -5.05
N LYS A 34 30.38 -0.86 -4.42
CA LYS A 34 29.96 -2.24 -4.15
C LYS A 34 28.77 -2.32 -3.21
N ILE A 35 28.74 -1.52 -2.14
CA ILE A 35 27.61 -1.48 -1.20
C ILE A 35 26.35 -0.98 -1.89
N SER A 36 26.43 0.13 -2.61
CA SER A 36 25.31 0.69 -3.36
C SER A 36 24.79 -0.30 -4.42
N SER A 37 25.68 -1.00 -5.12
CA SER A 37 25.30 -2.02 -6.10
C SER A 37 24.57 -3.21 -5.46
N ARG A 38 25.10 -3.76 -4.37
CA ARG A 38 24.47 -4.90 -3.66
C ARG A 38 23.12 -4.53 -3.06
N THR A 39 23.01 -3.36 -2.43
CA THR A 39 21.75 -2.90 -1.84
C THR A 39 20.69 -2.63 -2.90
N THR A 40 21.07 -2.07 -4.06
CA THR A 40 20.16 -1.92 -5.21
C THR A 40 19.68 -3.28 -5.73
N LEU A 41 20.56 -4.27 -5.80
CA LEU A 41 20.18 -5.64 -6.19
C LEU A 41 19.19 -6.27 -5.20
N PHE A 42 19.42 -6.15 -3.90
CA PHE A 42 18.48 -6.64 -2.88
C PHE A 42 17.13 -5.94 -2.94
N ALA A 43 17.13 -4.62 -3.16
CA ALA A 43 15.89 -3.88 -3.38
C ALA A 43 15.14 -4.41 -4.61
N ALA A 44 15.84 -4.71 -5.71
CA ALA A 44 15.22 -5.28 -6.90
C ALA A 44 14.59 -6.65 -6.64
N LEU A 45 15.32 -7.55 -5.99
CA LEU A 45 14.80 -8.88 -5.65
C LEU A 45 13.57 -8.80 -4.73
N ALA A 46 13.59 -7.91 -3.74
CA ALA A 46 12.45 -7.71 -2.86
C ALA A 46 11.23 -7.12 -3.58
N MET A 47 11.44 -6.17 -4.50
CA MET A 47 10.37 -5.58 -5.32
C MET A 47 9.74 -6.62 -6.26
N ILE A 48 10.54 -7.52 -6.84
CA ILE A 48 10.04 -8.66 -7.62
C ILE A 48 9.22 -9.61 -6.73
N GLY A 49 9.77 -9.94 -5.55
CA GLY A 49 9.10 -10.83 -4.59
C GLY A 49 7.76 -10.27 -4.10
N VAL A 50 7.70 -8.99 -3.73
CA VAL A 50 6.44 -8.38 -3.29
C VAL A 50 5.43 -8.33 -4.44
N TRP A 51 5.85 -7.99 -5.66
CA TRP A 51 4.96 -7.99 -6.82
C TRP A 51 4.37 -9.39 -7.05
N TYR A 52 5.19 -10.43 -6.99
CA TYR A 52 4.73 -11.81 -7.11
C TYR A 52 3.68 -12.15 -6.04
N THR A 53 3.97 -11.87 -4.76
CA THR A 53 2.99 -12.12 -3.68
C THR A 53 1.71 -11.30 -3.84
N GLY A 54 1.79 -10.11 -4.45
CA GLY A 54 0.63 -9.26 -4.76
C GLY A 54 -0.20 -9.81 -5.91
N ASN A 55 0.45 -10.35 -6.94
CA ASN A 55 -0.22 -11.01 -8.07
C ASN A 55 -1.05 -12.20 -7.61
N GLU A 56 -0.57 -12.97 -6.62
CA GLU A 56 -1.31 -14.08 -6.02
C GLU A 56 -2.45 -13.63 -5.11
N ALA A 57 -2.28 -12.50 -4.41
CA ALA A 57 -3.28 -11.98 -3.47
C ALA A 57 -4.43 -11.22 -4.16
N GLY A 58 -4.14 -10.51 -5.26
CA GLY A 58 -5.11 -9.66 -5.97
C GLY A 58 -6.40 -10.39 -6.36
N PRO A 59 -6.36 -11.56 -7.03
CA PRO A 59 -7.56 -12.30 -7.39
C PRO A 59 -8.43 -12.70 -6.20
N GLN A 60 -7.83 -12.95 -5.03
CA GLN A 60 -8.54 -13.38 -3.82
C GLN A 60 -9.39 -12.26 -3.22
N ILE A 61 -9.03 -11.00 -3.47
CA ILE A 61 -9.77 -9.85 -2.94
C ILE A 61 -10.65 -9.17 -3.99
N TYR A 62 -10.48 -9.50 -5.28
CA TYR A 62 -11.05 -8.75 -6.40
C TYR A 62 -12.56 -8.57 -6.30
N ASP A 63 -13.30 -9.63 -5.98
CA ASP A 63 -14.76 -9.59 -5.89
C ASP A 63 -15.28 -8.87 -4.64
N TYR A 64 -14.40 -8.61 -3.68
CA TYR A 64 -14.71 -7.88 -2.46
C TYR A 64 -14.44 -6.37 -2.58
N LEU A 65 -14.00 -5.90 -3.75
CA LEU A 65 -13.72 -4.50 -4.04
C LEU A 65 -14.90 -3.82 -4.75
N SER A 66 -15.04 -2.50 -4.54
CA SER A 66 -15.95 -1.68 -5.33
C SER A 66 -15.50 -1.63 -6.80
N VAL A 67 -16.34 -1.08 -7.69
CA VAL A 67 -15.98 -0.89 -9.10
C VAL A 67 -14.68 -0.09 -9.26
N GLN A 68 -14.54 1.02 -8.53
CA GLN A 68 -13.31 1.82 -8.50
C GLN A 68 -12.17 1.05 -7.86
N GLY A 69 -12.44 0.28 -6.80
CA GLY A 69 -11.43 -0.59 -6.18
C GLY A 69 -10.85 -1.63 -7.12
N LYS A 70 -11.68 -2.21 -8.00
CA LYS A 70 -11.22 -3.14 -9.05
C LYS A 70 -10.29 -2.47 -10.05
N ALA A 71 -10.62 -1.25 -10.49
CA ALA A 71 -9.76 -0.45 -11.35
C ALA A 71 -8.43 -0.10 -10.66
N GLU A 72 -8.50 0.41 -9.44
CA GLU A 72 -7.34 0.73 -8.60
C GLU A 72 -6.44 -0.50 -8.38
N LEU A 73 -7.02 -1.70 -8.21
CA LEU A 73 -6.25 -2.94 -8.03
C LEU A 73 -5.47 -3.31 -9.29
N VAL A 74 -6.06 -3.12 -10.47
CA VAL A 74 -5.40 -3.35 -11.75
C VAL A 74 -4.28 -2.34 -11.96
N GLU A 75 -4.50 -1.06 -11.66
CA GLU A 75 -3.47 -0.02 -11.74
C GLU A 75 -2.32 -0.30 -10.76
N HIS A 76 -2.64 -0.63 -9.51
CA HIS A 76 -1.66 -0.99 -8.48
C HIS A 76 -0.81 -2.19 -8.90
N LYS A 77 -1.44 -3.24 -9.45
CA LYS A 77 -0.72 -4.41 -9.99
C LYS A 77 0.21 -4.03 -11.13
N THR A 78 -0.27 -3.17 -12.03
CA THR A 78 0.46 -2.75 -13.24
C THR A 78 1.66 -1.87 -12.88
N LEU A 79 1.47 -0.86 -12.02
CA LEU A 79 2.54 -0.02 -11.54
C LEU A 79 3.57 -0.83 -10.75
N GLY A 80 3.12 -1.77 -9.90
CA GLY A 80 4.01 -2.69 -9.19
C GLY A 80 4.90 -3.52 -10.11
N LEU A 81 4.36 -4.00 -11.24
CA LEU A 81 5.15 -4.72 -12.26
C LEU A 81 6.21 -3.81 -12.89
N TYR A 82 5.82 -2.60 -13.30
CA TYR A 82 6.75 -1.64 -13.90
C TYR A 82 7.86 -1.24 -12.94
N LEU A 83 7.54 -1.04 -11.65
CA LEU A 83 8.54 -0.76 -10.62
C LEU A 83 9.51 -1.93 -10.45
N ALA A 84 9.01 -3.18 -10.38
CA ALA A 84 9.83 -4.37 -10.26
C ALA A 84 10.79 -4.56 -11.46
N ILE A 85 10.30 -4.32 -12.68
CA ILE A 85 11.14 -4.36 -13.89
C ILE A 85 12.16 -3.21 -13.88
N ALA A 86 11.72 -1.99 -13.62
CA ALA A 86 12.57 -0.80 -13.65
C ALA A 86 13.73 -0.93 -12.66
N ILE A 87 13.45 -1.32 -11.41
CA ILE A 87 14.51 -1.50 -10.41
C ILE A 87 15.44 -2.68 -10.75
N GLY A 88 14.93 -3.72 -11.41
CA GLY A 88 15.75 -4.81 -11.95
C GLY A 88 16.75 -4.31 -12.99
N ILE A 89 16.29 -3.49 -13.96
CA ILE A 89 17.15 -2.86 -14.96
C ILE A 89 18.18 -1.94 -14.29
N ILE A 90 17.75 -1.12 -13.32
CA ILE A 90 18.63 -0.21 -12.57
C ILE A 90 19.70 -0.99 -11.79
N ALA A 91 19.35 -2.12 -11.18
CA ALA A 91 20.31 -2.99 -10.51
C ALA A 91 21.37 -3.53 -11.47
N LEU A 92 20.96 -4.00 -12.66
CA LEU A 92 21.89 -4.45 -13.70
C LEU A 92 22.79 -3.30 -14.19
N LEU A 93 22.22 -2.12 -14.42
CA LEU A 93 22.97 -0.92 -14.81
C LEU A 93 24.01 -0.53 -13.75
N LYS A 94 23.61 -0.55 -12.47
CA LYS A 94 24.49 -0.22 -11.35
C LYS A 94 25.60 -1.25 -11.18
N MET A 95 25.30 -2.54 -11.34
CA MET A 95 26.30 -3.62 -11.32
C MET A 95 27.28 -3.50 -12.48
N ALA A 96 26.79 -3.19 -13.69
CA ALA A 96 27.64 -2.95 -14.85
C ALA A 96 28.56 -1.74 -14.61
N GLY A 97 28.03 -0.63 -14.11
CA GLY A 97 28.81 0.56 -13.76
C GLY A 97 29.91 0.26 -12.75
N CYS A 98 29.58 -0.45 -11.67
CA CYS A 98 30.53 -0.87 -10.65
C CYS A 98 31.63 -1.78 -11.23
N LYS A 99 31.27 -2.80 -12.03
CA LYS A 99 32.23 -3.73 -12.63
C LYS A 99 33.16 -3.05 -13.65
N LEU A 100 32.62 -2.13 -14.45
CA LEU A 100 33.36 -1.36 -15.45
C LEU A 100 34.09 -0.16 -14.85
N LYS A 101 33.92 0.11 -13.56
CA LYS A 101 34.43 1.31 -12.86
C LYS A 101 34.01 2.61 -13.56
N ASN A 102 32.79 2.65 -14.10
CA ASN A 102 32.25 3.78 -14.85
C ASN A 102 31.32 4.63 -13.98
N PHE A 103 31.85 5.74 -13.47
CA PHE A 103 31.11 6.66 -12.60
C PHE A 103 29.83 7.21 -13.25
N MET A 104 29.85 7.54 -14.54
CA MET A 104 28.67 8.12 -15.21
C MET A 104 27.52 7.13 -15.29
N LEU A 105 27.83 5.86 -15.56
CA LEU A 105 26.83 4.79 -15.59
C LEU A 105 26.25 4.54 -14.20
N GLU A 106 27.11 4.54 -13.18
CA GLU A 106 26.69 4.41 -11.79
C GLU A 106 25.84 5.61 -11.32
N ALA A 107 26.18 6.82 -11.75
CA ALA A 107 25.45 8.03 -11.39
C ALA A 107 24.06 8.06 -12.04
N LEU A 108 23.98 7.69 -13.33
CA LEU A 108 22.70 7.50 -14.02
C LEU A 108 21.82 6.49 -13.28
N ALA A 109 22.39 5.34 -12.87
CA ALA A 109 21.65 4.33 -12.12
C ALA A 109 21.13 4.87 -10.77
N VAL A 110 21.91 5.69 -10.05
CA VAL A 110 21.45 6.33 -8.80
C VAL A 110 20.32 7.33 -9.06
N VAL A 111 20.40 8.14 -10.11
CA VAL A 111 19.33 9.09 -10.46
C VAL A 111 18.02 8.36 -10.79
N LEU A 112 18.11 7.28 -11.59
CA LEU A 112 16.95 6.44 -11.90
C LEU A 112 16.39 5.75 -10.65
N LEU A 113 17.26 5.31 -9.73
CA LEU A 113 16.86 4.71 -8.46
C LEU A 113 16.08 5.70 -7.59
N LEU A 114 16.48 6.98 -7.55
CA LEU A 114 15.74 8.02 -6.82
C LEU A 114 14.34 8.22 -7.40
N ALA A 115 14.22 8.25 -8.74
CA ALA A 115 12.92 8.34 -9.41
C ALA A 115 12.02 7.15 -9.08
N VAL A 116 12.55 5.92 -9.16
CA VAL A 116 11.81 4.71 -8.77
C VAL A 116 11.41 4.73 -7.30
N THR A 117 12.30 5.19 -6.41
CA THR A 117 12.02 5.32 -4.97
C THR A 117 10.87 6.29 -4.73
N ALA A 118 10.86 7.43 -5.41
CA ALA A 118 9.76 8.40 -5.33
C ALA A 118 8.42 7.78 -5.79
N THR A 119 8.41 7.09 -6.94
CA THR A 119 7.21 6.42 -7.46
C THR A 119 6.73 5.28 -6.54
N THR A 120 7.62 4.65 -5.78
CA THR A 120 7.26 3.59 -4.82
C THR A 120 6.36 4.12 -3.69
N PHE A 121 6.44 5.40 -3.33
CA PHE A 121 5.48 6.00 -2.40
C PHE A 121 4.07 6.09 -2.98
N LEU A 122 3.93 6.36 -4.29
CA LEU A 122 2.64 6.32 -4.97
C LEU A 122 2.06 4.90 -4.95
N GLN A 123 2.88 3.89 -5.22
CA GLN A 123 2.50 2.48 -5.09
C GLN A 123 1.98 2.17 -3.67
N GLY A 124 2.64 2.70 -2.65
CA GLY A 124 2.22 2.57 -1.24
C GLY A 124 0.86 3.21 -0.97
N LYS A 125 0.63 4.42 -1.49
CA LYS A 125 -0.66 5.11 -1.38
C LYS A 125 -1.79 4.28 -2.00
N MET A 126 -1.63 3.81 -3.24
CA MET A 126 -2.63 2.99 -3.94
C MET A 126 -2.95 1.71 -3.15
N GLY A 127 -1.92 1.04 -2.61
CA GLY A 127 -2.10 -0.15 -1.77
C GLY A 127 -2.89 0.15 -0.49
N GLY A 128 -2.66 1.31 0.13
CA GLY A 128 -3.43 1.78 1.28
C GLY A 128 -4.89 2.07 0.93
N GLU A 129 -5.15 2.78 -0.17
CA GLU A 129 -6.51 3.11 -0.61
C GLU A 129 -7.32 1.85 -0.94
N LEU A 130 -6.69 0.84 -1.55
CA LEU A 130 -7.32 -0.47 -1.78
C LEU A 130 -7.87 -1.11 -0.50
N VAL A 131 -7.07 -1.10 0.56
CA VAL A 131 -7.46 -1.72 1.84
C VAL A 131 -8.49 -0.87 2.58
N TYR A 132 -8.22 0.44 2.72
CA TYR A 132 -8.97 1.31 3.62
C TYR A 132 -10.24 1.91 2.99
N ASN A 133 -10.21 2.20 1.68
CA ASN A 133 -11.31 2.88 1.00
C ASN A 133 -12.20 1.91 0.22
N TYR A 134 -11.60 0.87 -0.38
CA TYR A 134 -12.27 0.01 -1.34
C TYR A 134 -12.52 -1.45 -0.91
N GLY A 135 -12.00 -1.89 0.24
CA GLY A 135 -12.18 -3.27 0.73
C GLY A 135 -13.43 -3.49 1.59
N MET A 136 -14.39 -4.31 1.12
CA MET A 136 -15.59 -4.69 1.90
C MET A 136 -15.29 -5.34 3.26
N PRO A 137 -14.35 -6.32 3.38
CA PRO A 137 -14.12 -7.01 4.64
C PRO A 137 -13.55 -6.09 5.73
N PHE A 138 -12.77 -5.08 5.34
CA PHE A 138 -12.29 -4.05 6.28
C PHE A 138 -13.45 -3.20 6.82
N LYS A 139 -14.43 -2.88 5.97
CA LYS A 139 -15.62 -2.12 6.38
C LYS A 139 -16.52 -2.93 7.31
N SER A 140 -16.74 -4.21 7.05
CA SER A 140 -17.48 -5.10 7.95
C SER A 140 -16.80 -5.20 9.32
N TYR A 141 -15.47 -5.32 9.36
CA TYR A 141 -14.70 -5.30 10.61
C TYR A 141 -14.85 -3.96 11.37
N MET A 142 -14.85 -2.83 10.66
CA MET A 142 -15.05 -1.51 11.28
C MET A 142 -16.45 -1.36 11.89
N ILE A 143 -17.49 -1.90 11.24
CA ILE A 143 -18.85 -1.93 11.78
C ILE A 143 -18.91 -2.79 13.04
N GLU A 144 -18.37 -4.02 12.98
CA GLU A 144 -18.33 -4.93 14.13
C GLU A 144 -17.59 -4.29 15.32
N LYS A 145 -16.45 -3.62 15.08
CA LYS A 145 -15.67 -2.95 16.12
C LYS A 145 -16.45 -1.80 16.77
N LYS A 146 -17.18 -0.99 15.99
CA LYS A 146 -18.02 0.10 16.52
C LYS A 146 -19.15 -0.45 17.39
N LEU A 147 -19.83 -1.50 16.93
CA LEU A 147 -20.89 -2.17 17.69
C LEU A 147 -20.37 -2.78 19.00
N LYS A 148 -19.22 -3.47 18.97
CA LYS A 148 -18.59 -4.01 20.19
C LYS A 148 -18.20 -2.90 21.17
N LYS A 149 -17.65 -1.79 20.69
CA LYS A 149 -17.30 -0.65 21.54
C LYS A 149 -18.54 -0.06 22.23
N ALA A 150 -19.63 0.14 21.49
CA ALA A 150 -20.90 0.59 22.05
C ALA A 150 -21.44 -0.39 23.10
N SER A 151 -21.42 -1.69 22.80
CA SER A 151 -21.85 -2.72 23.75
C SER A 151 -21.01 -2.76 25.04
N VAL A 152 -19.70 -2.53 24.95
CA VAL A 152 -18.83 -2.46 26.14
C VAL A 152 -19.14 -1.21 26.96
N ASN A 153 -19.25 -0.05 26.33
CA ASN A 153 -19.53 1.21 27.02
C ASN A 153 -20.92 1.19 27.66
N ALA A 154 -21.94 0.71 26.96
CA ALA A 154 -23.29 0.52 27.51
C ALA A 154 -23.30 -0.49 28.67
N GLY A 155 -22.39 -1.46 28.70
CA GLY A 155 -22.24 -2.39 29.83
C GLY A 155 -21.55 -1.79 31.06
N GLN A 156 -20.95 -0.60 30.95
CA GLN A 156 -20.22 0.07 32.05
C GLN A 156 -21.07 1.06 32.84
N THR A 157 -22.27 1.39 32.34
CA THR A 157 -23.24 2.26 33.01
C THR A 157 -24.50 1.46 33.32
N GLU A 158 -25.21 1.82 34.39
CA GLU A 158 -26.54 1.29 34.67
C GLU A 158 -27.66 2.20 34.15
N GLU A 159 -27.33 3.45 33.80
CA GLU A 159 -28.29 4.44 33.33
C GLU A 159 -28.78 4.10 31.92
N SER A 160 -30.10 4.03 31.77
CA SER A 160 -30.71 3.68 30.48
C SER A 160 -30.41 4.73 29.40
N ASP A 161 -30.36 5.99 29.78
CA ASP A 161 -30.18 7.11 28.84
C ASP A 161 -28.75 7.13 28.27
N GLU A 162 -27.73 6.92 29.10
CA GLU A 162 -26.34 6.79 28.65
C GLU A 162 -26.12 5.55 27.76
N LYS A 163 -26.82 4.44 28.03
CA LYS A 163 -26.76 3.24 27.16
C LYS A 163 -27.30 3.55 25.77
N VAL A 164 -28.43 4.25 25.70
CA VAL A 164 -29.04 4.66 24.44
C VAL A 164 -28.08 5.56 23.67
N GLU A 165 -27.46 6.54 24.34
CA GLU A 165 -26.48 7.45 23.73
C GLU A 165 -25.30 6.69 23.09
N TYR A 166 -24.71 5.69 23.78
CA TYR A 166 -23.63 4.89 23.20
C TYR A 166 -24.02 4.10 21.94
N TYR A 167 -25.27 3.62 21.86
CA TYR A 167 -25.78 2.93 20.68
C TYR A 167 -26.17 3.89 19.57
N GLU A 168 -26.75 5.06 19.89
CA GLU A 168 -27.07 6.12 18.93
C GLU A 168 -25.80 6.65 18.26
N ASP A 169 -24.75 6.94 19.04
CA ASP A 169 -23.44 7.33 18.52
C ASP A 169 -22.88 6.31 17.53
N ALA A 170 -22.94 5.01 17.88
CA ALA A 170 -22.47 3.95 17.00
C ALA A 170 -23.33 3.83 15.73
N ILE A 171 -24.65 4.00 15.84
CA ILE A 171 -25.56 4.01 14.70
C ILE A 171 -25.25 5.19 13.77
N ASP A 172 -25.03 6.39 14.30
CA ASP A 172 -24.68 7.57 13.51
C ASP A 172 -23.34 7.40 12.78
N GLU A 173 -22.36 6.84 13.49
CA GLU A 173 -21.08 6.49 12.90
C GLU A 173 -21.20 5.44 11.80
N ILE A 174 -22.04 4.40 11.98
CA ILE A 174 -22.32 3.36 10.99
C ILE A 174 -23.08 3.94 9.80
N ASN A 175 -24.07 4.81 10.01
CA ASN A 175 -24.84 5.49 8.98
C ASN A 175 -23.93 6.38 8.11
N SER A 176 -23.02 7.12 8.74
CA SER A 176 -21.99 7.89 8.03
C SER A 176 -21.06 6.98 7.22
N LEU A 177 -20.68 5.82 7.78
CA LEU A 177 -19.88 4.81 7.08
C LEU A 177 -20.64 4.25 5.87
N SER A 178 -21.93 3.89 6.04
CA SER A 178 -22.79 3.33 5.00
C SER A 178 -22.99 4.31 3.85
N LYS A 179 -23.29 5.58 4.11
CA LYS A 179 -23.40 6.60 3.05
C LYS A 179 -22.12 6.74 2.23
N LYS A 180 -20.95 6.67 2.88
CA LYS A 180 -19.66 6.63 2.18
C LYS A 180 -19.49 5.34 1.38
N VAL A 181 -19.95 4.19 1.89
CA VAL A 181 -19.97 2.91 1.17
C VAL A 181 -20.86 3.02 -0.07
N ASP A 182 -22.11 3.44 0.06
CA ASP A 182 -23.05 3.48 -1.06
C ASP A 182 -22.53 4.39 -2.19
N LYS A 183 -21.94 5.54 -1.84
CA LYS A 183 -21.24 6.41 -2.79
C LYS A 183 -20.06 5.73 -3.50
N ILE A 184 -19.29 4.90 -2.78
CA ILE A 184 -18.14 4.19 -3.33
C ILE A 184 -18.61 2.98 -4.17
N TYR A 185 -19.62 2.23 -3.75
CA TYR A 185 -20.07 1.03 -4.46
C TYR A 185 -21.09 1.31 -5.56
N GLY A 186 -21.56 2.56 -5.69
CA GLY A 186 -22.59 2.93 -6.66
C GLY A 186 -23.97 2.35 -6.29
N ASN A 187 -24.15 1.96 -5.03
CA ASN A 187 -25.48 1.64 -4.53
C ASN A 187 -26.26 2.95 -4.48
N SER A 188 -27.35 3.04 -5.23
CA SER A 188 -28.37 4.06 -4.97
C SER A 188 -28.84 3.90 -3.52
N GLU A 189 -28.95 5.01 -2.76
CA GLU A 189 -29.69 5.02 -1.51
C GLU A 189 -31.01 4.30 -1.80
N VAL A 190 -31.24 3.14 -1.17
CA VAL A 190 -32.58 2.60 -1.09
C VAL A 190 -33.30 3.63 -0.23
N GLN A 191 -33.93 4.60 -0.88
CA GLN A 191 -34.91 5.43 -0.20
C GLN A 191 -35.84 4.43 0.45
N ALA A 192 -35.90 4.47 1.79
CA ALA A 192 -36.99 3.88 2.53
C ALA A 192 -38.25 4.66 2.12
N LYS A 193 -38.74 4.41 0.91
CA LYS A 193 -40.05 4.81 0.46
C LYS A 193 -41.00 3.76 1.02
N ASP A 194 -41.73 4.21 2.02
CA ASP A 194 -43.15 3.98 2.19
C ASP A 194 -43.54 2.50 2.25
N LYS A 195 -43.46 1.95 3.47
CA LYS A 195 -44.52 1.05 3.94
C LYS A 195 -45.34 1.83 4.96
N GLU A 196 -46.24 2.64 4.42
CA GLU A 196 -47.47 3.03 5.10
C GLU A 196 -48.34 1.78 5.35
#